data_AF-A0A1Q6RRK3-F1
#
_entry.id   AF-A0A1Q6RRK3-F1
#
_cell.length_a   1.000
_cell.length_b   1.000
_cell.length_c   1.000
_cell.angle_alpha   90.00
_cell.angle_beta   90.00
_cell.angle_gamma   90.00
#
_symmetry.space_group_name_H-M   'P 1'
#
loop_
_entity.id
_entity.type
_entity.pdbx_description
1 polymer ?
#
loop_
_entity_poly.entity_id
_entity_poly.type
_entity_poly.pdbx_seq_one_letter_code
_entity_poly.pdbx_strand_id
1 'polypeptide(L)'
;MNDGLDKALYDAVRKKAVGYTTSECVDEYSLMDGELCVVKRKITTKEVPPDISAVKLIMEEMHADKYQSMNEEELLEEKQRLLKLLKEAENATNDGKTQN
;
A
#
# COMPACT_ATOMS: atom_id res chain seq x y z
N MET A 1 0.26 -5.48 25.86
CA MET A 1 0.59 -5.14 24.46
C MET A 1 -0.47 -4.14 24.01
N ASN A 2 -0.07 -3.04 23.38
CA ASN A 2 -0.98 -1.99 22.92
C ASN A 2 -1.45 -2.35 21.50
N ASP A 3 -2.27 -3.40 21.39
CA ASP A 3 -2.62 -4.04 20.12
C ASP A 3 -3.18 -3.10 19.03
N GLY A 4 -3.78 -1.96 19.43
CA GLY A 4 -4.30 -0.97 18.49
C GLY A 4 -3.22 -0.10 17.80
N LEU A 5 -2.13 0.21 18.49
CA LEU A 5 -1.05 1.06 17.97
C LEU A 5 -0.18 0.28 16.97
N ASP A 6 0.11 -0.98 17.30
CA ASP A 6 0.96 -1.84 16.49
C ASP A 6 0.31 -2.15 15.13
N LYS A 7 -1.02 -2.35 15.11
CA LYS A 7 -1.77 -2.56 13.87
C LYS A 7 -1.77 -1.32 12.98
N ALA A 8 -2.00 -0.13 13.54
CA ALA A 8 -2.03 1.12 12.76
C ALA A 8 -0.65 1.43 12.17
N LEU A 9 0.42 1.18 12.93
CA LEU A 9 1.78 1.29 12.45
C LEU A 9 2.06 0.30 11.32
N TYR A 10 1.68 -0.96 11.48
CA TYR A 10 1.82 -1.97 10.43
C TYR A 10 1.09 -1.58 9.14
N ASP A 11 -0.15 -1.12 9.26
CA ASP A 11 -0.96 -0.68 8.12
C ASP A 11 -0.30 0.49 7.38
N ALA A 12 0.29 1.44 8.11
CA ALA A 12 1.02 2.57 7.52
C ALA A 12 2.30 2.13 6.81
N VAL A 13 3.11 1.26 7.42
CA VAL A 13 4.35 0.74 6.83
C VAL A 13 4.01 -0.09 5.59
N ARG A 14 2.99 -0.96 5.66
CA ARG A 14 2.53 -1.76 4.51
C ARG A 14 2.07 -0.86 3.37
N LYS A 15 1.28 0.18 3.65
CA LYS A 15 0.82 1.14 2.63
C LYS A 15 2.00 1.82 1.93
N LYS A 16 3.05 2.16 2.68
CA LYS A 16 4.29 2.72 2.12
C LYS A 16 5.08 1.68 1.32
N ALA A 17 5.12 0.43 1.77
CA ALA A 17 5.84 -0.68 1.11
C ALA A 17 5.28 -0.99 -0.27
N VAL A 18 3.95 -0.98 -0.44
CA VAL A 18 3.29 -1.27 -1.73
C VAL A 18 3.09 -0.04 -2.64
N GLY A 19 3.37 1.15 -2.13
CA GLY A 19 3.03 2.41 -2.79
C GLY A 19 1.56 2.77 -2.66
N TYR A 20 1.23 4.05 -2.82
CA TYR A 20 -0.14 4.53 -2.69
C TYR A 20 -0.35 5.86 -3.39
N THR A 21 -1.60 6.16 -3.69
CA THR A 21 -2.01 7.48 -4.18
C THR A 21 -2.46 8.35 -3.01
N THR A 22 -2.06 9.62 -3.02
CA THR A 22 -2.50 10.62 -2.04
C THR A 22 -3.07 11.84 -2.74
N SER A 23 -4.04 12.50 -2.13
CA SER A 23 -4.68 13.70 -2.67
C SER A 23 -4.55 14.86 -1.69
N GLU A 24 -4.11 15.99 -2.18
CA GLU A 24 -4.03 17.26 -1.47
C GLU A 24 -5.17 18.18 -1.94
N CYS A 25 -5.97 18.68 -1.02
CA CYS A 25 -7.13 19.53 -1.32
C CYS A 25 -6.86 20.96 -0.85
N VAL A 26 -6.98 21.93 -1.75
CA VAL A 26 -6.88 23.36 -1.46
C VAL A 26 -8.22 24.00 -1.73
N ASP A 27 -8.85 24.54 -0.69
CA ASP A 27 -10.12 25.25 -0.77
C ASP A 27 -9.85 26.76 -0.64
N GLU A 28 -10.27 27.52 -1.64
CA GLU A 28 -10.32 28.98 -1.59
C GLU A 28 -11.69 29.39 -1.04
N TYR A 29 -11.68 30.26 -0.02
CA TYR A 29 -12.89 30.73 0.67
C TYR A 29 -13.16 32.20 0.37
N SER A 30 -14.43 32.59 0.31
CA SER A 30 -14.88 33.98 0.20
C SER A 30 -16.05 34.25 1.14
N LEU A 31 -16.23 35.51 1.53
CA LEU A 31 -17.37 35.95 2.32
C LEU A 31 -18.53 36.28 1.38
N MET A 32 -19.57 35.46 1.41
CA MET A 32 -20.87 35.74 0.79
C MET A 32 -21.90 35.90 1.90
N ASP A 33 -22.58 37.06 1.94
CA ASP A 33 -23.62 37.38 2.93
C ASP A 33 -23.20 37.18 4.40
N GLY A 34 -21.91 37.40 4.70
CA GLY A 34 -21.35 37.26 6.04
C GLY A 34 -20.92 35.83 6.42
N GLU A 35 -21.13 34.85 5.54
CA GLU A 35 -20.69 33.47 5.72
C GLU A 35 -19.47 33.13 4.87
N LEU A 36 -18.59 32.29 5.42
CA LEU A 36 -17.39 31.83 4.74
C LEU A 36 -17.76 30.66 3.81
N CYS A 37 -17.82 30.89 2.50
CA CYS A 37 -18.17 29.89 1.50
C CYS A 37 -16.93 29.44 0.73
N VAL A 38 -16.79 28.12 0.48
CA VAL A 38 -15.78 27.59 -0.45
C VAL A 38 -16.17 28.02 -1.87
N VAL A 39 -15.37 28.86 -2.50
CA VAL A 39 -15.61 29.34 -3.87
C VAL A 39 -14.87 28.52 -4.91
N LYS A 40 -13.82 27.81 -4.51
CA LYS A 40 -13.04 26.96 -5.41
C LYS A 40 -12.31 25.87 -4.65
N ARG A 41 -12.30 24.67 -5.20
CA ARG A 41 -11.58 23.51 -4.68
C ARG A 41 -10.60 22.99 -5.72
N LYS A 42 -9.32 22.93 -5.37
CA LYS A 42 -8.26 22.32 -6.19
C LYS A 42 -7.80 21.02 -5.52
N ILE A 43 -7.98 19.90 -6.20
CA ILE A 43 -7.49 18.59 -5.75
C ILE A 43 -6.25 18.23 -6.57
N THR A 44 -5.13 17.97 -5.89
CA THR A 44 -3.87 17.53 -6.50
C THR A 44 -3.59 16.11 -6.06
N THR A 45 -3.63 15.17 -7.00
CA THR A 45 -3.34 13.76 -6.75
C THR A 45 -1.87 13.47 -7.06
N LYS A 46 -1.16 12.83 -6.12
CA LYS A 46 0.24 12.43 -6.24
C LYS A 46 0.36 10.93 -6.03
N GLU A 47 1.18 10.28 -6.85
CA GLU A 47 1.55 8.88 -6.66
C GLU A 47 2.80 8.80 -5.79
N VAL A 48 2.73 7.99 -4.74
CA VAL A 48 3.87 7.62 -3.92
C VAL A 48 4.29 6.22 -4.35
N PRO A 49 5.49 6.05 -4.93
CA PRO A 49 5.95 4.75 -5.39
C PRO A 49 6.20 3.79 -4.20
N PRO A 50 6.26 2.48 -4.46
CA PRO A 50 6.66 1.48 -3.48
C PRO A 50 8.02 1.80 -2.83
N ASP A 51 8.12 1.67 -1.50
CA ASP A 51 9.36 1.90 -0.75
C ASP A 51 10.01 0.58 -0.28
N ILE A 52 11.16 0.25 -0.88
CA ILE A 52 11.96 -0.94 -0.55
C ILE A 52 12.39 -0.97 0.92
N SER A 53 12.62 0.17 1.56
CA SER A 53 13.00 0.24 2.98
C SER A 53 11.85 -0.21 3.87
N ALA A 54 10.61 0.16 3.52
CA ALA A 54 9.42 -0.31 4.21
C ALA A 54 9.16 -1.80 3.96
N VAL A 55 9.45 -2.31 2.76
CA VAL A 55 9.40 -3.75 2.45
C VAL A 55 10.37 -4.53 3.34
N LYS A 56 11.63 -4.10 3.42
CA LYS A 56 12.65 -4.76 4.26
C LYS A 56 12.25 -4.81 5.72
N LEU A 57 11.76 -3.69 6.26
CA LEU A 57 11.28 -3.62 7.64
C LEU A 57 10.19 -4.64 7.94
N ILE A 58 9.21 -4.80 7.04
CA ILE A 58 8.15 -5.81 7.20
C ILE A 58 8.72 -7.24 7.13
N MET A 59 9.66 -7.49 6.23
CA MET A 59 10.27 -8.83 6.08
C MET A 59 11.13 -9.20 7.29
N GLU A 60 11.93 -8.27 7.80
CA GLU A 60 12.90 -8.48 8.89
C GLU A 60 12.22 -8.52 10.27
N GLU A 61 11.27 -7.63 10.56
CA GLU A 61 10.70 -7.53 11.90
C GLU A 61 9.42 -8.36 12.07
N MET A 62 8.70 -8.67 10.99
CA MET A 62 7.35 -9.26 11.09
C MET A 62 7.21 -10.64 10.47
N HIS A 63 8.16 -11.04 9.62
CA HIS A 63 8.15 -12.34 8.96
C HIS A 63 9.45 -13.13 9.11
N ALA A 64 10.45 -12.61 9.84
CA ALA A 64 11.72 -13.30 10.04
C ALA A 64 11.53 -14.73 10.58
N ASP A 65 10.65 -14.91 11.57
CA ASP A 65 10.45 -16.22 12.19
C ASP A 65 9.89 -17.27 11.22
N LYS A 66 8.94 -16.88 10.34
CA LYS A 66 8.23 -17.83 9.46
C LYS A 66 9.17 -18.50 8.46
N TYR A 67 10.03 -17.73 7.81
CA TYR A 67 10.90 -18.26 6.75
C TYR A 67 12.21 -18.82 7.32
N GLN A 68 12.68 -18.31 8.47
CA GLN A 68 13.87 -18.86 9.12
C GLN A 68 13.62 -20.25 9.71
N SER A 69 12.39 -20.58 10.11
CA SER A 69 12.05 -21.91 10.62
C SER A 69 11.84 -22.97 9.53
N MET A 70 11.79 -22.59 8.26
CA MET A 70 11.52 -23.52 7.15
C MET A 70 12.80 -24.23 6.70
N ASN A 71 12.68 -25.52 6.38
CA ASN A 71 13.75 -26.28 5.76
C ASN A 71 13.86 -25.99 4.24
N GLU A 72 14.90 -26.54 3.60
CA GLU A 72 15.18 -26.25 2.18
C GLU A 72 14.05 -26.70 1.23
N GLU A 73 13.40 -27.82 1.53
CA GLU A 73 12.26 -28.34 0.76
C GLU A 73 11.04 -27.42 0.92
N GLU A 74 10.71 -27.04 2.16
CA GLU A 74 9.62 -26.12 2.50
C GLU A 74 9.82 -24.73 1.87
N LEU A 75 11.06 -24.23 1.87
CA LEU A 75 11.40 -22.97 1.20
C LEU A 75 11.22 -23.05 -0.32
N LEU A 76 11.57 -24.19 -0.92
CA LEU A 76 11.41 -24.41 -2.36
C LEU A 76 9.92 -24.45 -2.74
N GLU A 77 9.10 -25.13 -1.93
CA GLU A 77 7.65 -25.17 -2.11
C GLU A 77 7.02 -23.78 -1.96
N GLU A 78 7.40 -23.02 -0.92
CA GLU A 78 6.87 -21.67 -0.71
C GLU A 78 7.29 -20.72 -1.83
N LYS A 79 8.53 -20.83 -2.34
CA LYS A 79 8.97 -20.11 -3.54
C LYS A 79 8.08 -20.41 -4.74
N GLN A 80 7.79 -21.69 -5.01
CA GLN A 80 6.94 -22.09 -6.12
C GLN A 80 5.50 -21.57 -5.96
N ARG A 81 4.96 -21.62 -4.74
CA ARG A 81 3.65 -21.08 -4.40
C ARG A 81 3.56 -19.58 -4.68
N LEU A 82 4.56 -18.81 -4.23
CA LEU A 82 4.62 -17.36 -4.43
C LEU A 82 4.72 -16.99 -5.91
N LEU A 83 5.56 -17.69 -6.69
CA LEU A 83 5.66 -17.47 -8.14
C LEU A 83 4.34 -17.76 -8.86
N LYS A 84 3.62 -18.79 -8.45
CA LYS A 84 2.29 -19.10 -9.00
C LYS A 84 1.29 -17.97 -8.71
N LEU A 85 1.25 -17.48 -7.47
CA LEU A 85 0.36 -16.38 -7.08
C LEU A 85 0.68 -15.08 -7.85
N LEU A 86 1.95 -14.77 -8.06
CA LEU A 86 2.37 -13.62 -8.86
C LEU A 86 1.86 -13.73 -10.30
N LYS A 87 2.05 -14.89 -10.93
CA LYS A 87 1.57 -15.14 -12.29
C LYS A 87 0.04 -15.01 -12.40
N GLU A 88 -0.70 -15.51 -11.41
CA GLU A 88 -2.15 -15.38 -11.36
C GLU A 88 -2.58 -13.91 -11.23
N ALA A 89 -1.90 -13.12 -10.39
CA ALA A 89 -2.18 -11.69 -10.24
C ALA A 89 -1.87 -10.88 -11.50
N GLU A 90 -0.77 -11.19 -12.21
CA GLU A 90 -0.43 -10.59 -13.50
C GLU A 90 -1.47 -10.91 -14.58
N ASN A 91 -1.98 -12.14 -14.62
CA ASN A 91 -3.04 -12.50 -15.57
C ASN A 91 -4.36 -11.76 -15.26
N ALA A 92 -4.75 -11.70 -13.99
CA ALA A 92 -5.96 -10.99 -13.56
C ALA A 92 -5.91 -9.48 -13.85
N THR A 93 -4.72 -8.87 -13.85
CA THR A 93 -4.54 -7.45 -14.20
C THR A 93 -4.49 -7.18 -15.70
N ASN A 94 -4.20 -8.20 -16.52
CA ASN A 94 -4.20 -8.10 -17.98
C ASN A 94 -5.60 -8.29 -18.59
N ASP A 95 -6.46 -9.12 -18.00
CA ASP A 95 -7.84 -9.33 -18.46
C ASP A 95 -8.73 -8.08 -18.29
N GLY A 96 -8.34 -7.13 -17.43
CA GLY A 96 -9.03 -5.84 -17.26
C GLY A 96 -8.62 -4.74 -18.25
N LYS A 97 -7.60 -4.96 -19.10
CA LYS A 97 -7.08 -3.94 -20.04
C LYS A 97 -7.51 -4.15 -21.50
N THR A 98 -8.27 -5.20 -21.82
CA THR A 98 -8.67 -5.52 -23.22
C THR A 98 -10.08 -5.04 -23.60
N GLN A 99 -10.73 -4.22 -22.76
CA GLN A 99 -12.02 -3.59 -23.11
C GLN A 99 -11.92 -2.07 -22.93
N ASN A 100 -11.36 -1.37 -23.92
CA ASN A 100 -11.64 0.03 -24.26
C ASN A 100 -11.15 0.33 -25.68
#